data_AF-A0A9X3XFU2-F1
#
_entry.id   AF-A0A9X3XFU2-F1
#
_cell.length_a   1.000
_cell.length_b   1.000
_cell.length_c   1.000
_cell.angle_alpha   90.00
_cell.angle_beta   90.00
_cell.angle_gamma   90.00
#
_symmetry.space_group_name_H-M   'P 1'
#
loop_
_entity.id
_entity.type
_entity.pdbx_description
1 polymer ?
#
loop_
_entity_poly.entity_id
_entity_poly.type
_entity_poly.pdbx_seq_one_letter_code
_entity_poly.pdbx_strand_id
1 'polypeptide(L)'
;MKEKRGDKDVRAAQAEVLAALARRLSKGDTPLPADLMAKITAELELRIDDEAISAAWAEQGNEEPTSWRGNAARASRRGRGRDVRDIELFARAARDLEALEAAEREEVSLEIDALAFDPVPRGVMALHGRKDGHLQNRMGMRRLLYKVQGMVVTVVAITG
;
A
#
# COMPACT_ATOMS: atom_id res chain seq x y z
N MET A 1 12.73 -9.19 24.98
CA MET A 1 11.55 -8.37 24.61
C MET A 1 11.82 -6.92 24.99
N LYS A 2 12.29 -6.11 24.03
CA LYS A 2 12.58 -4.67 24.20
C LYS A 2 11.91 -3.94 23.02
N GLU A 3 10.59 -3.83 23.04
CA GLU A 3 9.84 -3.07 22.05
C GLU A 3 8.67 -2.39 22.76
N LYS A 4 8.45 -1.10 22.47
CA LYS A 4 7.31 -0.21 22.82
C LYS A 4 7.65 1.16 23.45
N ARG A 5 8.89 1.46 23.84
CA ARG A 5 9.23 2.82 24.33
C ARG A 5 9.49 3.85 23.21
N GLY A 6 10.04 3.45 22.06
CA GLY A 6 10.38 4.38 20.98
C GLY A 6 9.20 4.90 20.14
N ASP A 7 8.18 4.07 19.92
CA ASP A 7 7.16 4.39 18.90
C ASP A 7 6.14 5.44 19.38
N LYS A 8 5.82 5.45 20.68
CA LYS A 8 4.99 6.49 21.30
C LYS A 8 5.69 7.85 21.34
N ASP A 9 6.98 7.85 21.66
CA ASP A 9 7.79 9.07 21.73
C ASP A 9 7.94 9.69 20.33
N VAL A 10 8.08 8.86 19.30
CA VAL A 10 8.12 9.30 17.90
C VAL A 10 6.78 9.91 17.47
N ARG A 11 5.64 9.26 17.77
CA ARG A 11 4.30 9.80 17.44
C ARG A 11 4.04 11.14 18.14
N ALA A 12 4.47 11.29 19.39
CA ALA A 12 4.35 12.54 20.14
C ALA A 12 5.19 13.66 19.50
N ALA A 13 6.46 13.38 19.16
CA ALA A 13 7.32 14.34 18.48
C ALA A 13 6.78 14.77 17.11
N GLN A 14 6.18 13.84 16.34
CA GLN A 14 5.54 14.16 15.06
C GLN A 14 4.32 15.07 15.23
N ALA A 15 3.47 14.79 16.23
CA ALA A 15 2.32 15.63 16.52
C ALA A 15 2.75 17.06 16.89
N GLU A 16 3.85 17.21 17.65
CA GLU A 16 4.42 18.52 17.97
C GLU A 16 4.93 19.26 16.72
N VAL A 17 5.65 18.58 15.82
CA VAL A 17 6.15 19.17 14.57
C VAL A 17 5.00 19.61 13.66
N LEU A 18 3.97 18.78 13.49
CA LEU A 18 2.79 19.12 12.68
C LEU A 18 2.01 20.29 13.30
N ALA A 19 1.84 20.31 14.62
CA ALA A 19 1.19 21.41 15.32
C ALA A 19 1.99 22.72 15.24
N ALA A 20 3.33 22.65 15.20
CA ALA A 20 4.18 23.80 15.00
C ALA A 20 4.06 24.34 13.56
N LEU A 21 4.05 23.45 12.56
CA LEU A 21 3.85 23.81 11.15
C LEU A 21 2.49 24.45 10.90
N ALA A 22 1.41 23.85 11.41
CA ALA A 22 0.06 24.40 11.31
C ALA A 22 -0.02 25.81 11.92
N ARG A 23 0.61 26.01 13.09
CA ARG A 23 0.67 27.33 13.74
C ARG A 23 1.43 28.36 12.91
N ARG A 24 2.57 28.02 12.30
CA ARG A 24 3.30 28.93 11.41
C ARG A 24 2.47 29.34 10.20
N LEU A 25 1.89 28.36 9.51
CA LEU A 25 1.05 28.62 8.32
C LEU A 25 -0.17 29.50 8.67
N SER A 26 -0.82 29.26 9.82
CA SER A 26 -1.96 30.07 10.27
C SER A 26 -1.62 31.54 10.55
N LYS A 27 -0.34 31.84 10.81
CA LYS A 27 0.17 33.21 11.06
C LYS A 27 0.64 33.91 9.79
N GLY A 28 0.58 33.25 8.63
CA GLY A 28 1.08 33.79 7.37
C GLY A 28 2.61 33.78 7.25
N ASP A 29 3.30 32.95 8.05
CA ASP A 29 4.74 32.74 7.87
C ASP A 29 5.05 32.20 6.47
N THR A 30 6.26 32.46 5.99
CA THR A 30 6.75 31.89 4.72
C THR A 30 6.60 30.36 4.75
N PRO A 31 5.95 29.76 3.75
CA PRO A 31 5.84 28.31 3.65
C PRO A 31 7.24 27.69 3.57
N LEU A 32 7.36 26.45 4.05
CA LEU A 32 8.60 25.72 3.89
C LEU A 32 8.96 25.60 2.39
N PRO A 33 10.26 25.55 2.05
CA PRO A 33 10.70 25.28 0.70
C PRO A 33 9.98 24.05 0.11
N ALA A 34 9.55 24.15 -1.14
CA ALA A 34 8.75 23.11 -1.79
C ALA A 34 9.49 21.75 -1.83
N ASP A 35 10.81 21.77 -1.97
CA ASP A 35 11.67 20.58 -1.93
C ASP A 35 11.70 19.92 -0.55
N LEU A 36 11.71 20.72 0.52
CA LEU A 36 11.62 20.20 1.89
C LEU A 36 10.23 19.61 2.16
N MET A 37 9.16 20.27 1.72
CA MET A 37 7.80 19.73 1.83
C MET A 37 7.66 18.41 1.07
N ALA A 38 8.18 18.34 -0.16
CA ALA A 38 8.16 17.12 -0.95
C ALA A 38 8.88 15.95 -0.26
N LYS A 39 10.03 16.21 0.37
CA LYS A 39 10.77 15.20 1.16
C LYS A 39 9.98 14.73 2.38
N ILE A 40 9.36 15.65 3.13
CA ILE A 40 8.55 15.30 4.29
C ILE A 40 7.34 14.47 3.86
N THR A 41 6.65 14.86 2.79
CA THR A 41 5.52 14.11 2.26
C THR A 41 5.93 12.69 1.85
N ALA A 42 7.03 12.54 1.09
CA ALA A 42 7.50 11.22 0.66
C ALA A 42 7.88 10.32 1.85
N GLU A 43 8.52 10.87 2.88
CA GLU A 43 8.84 10.13 4.11
C GLU A 43 7.59 9.70 4.87
N LEU A 44 6.58 10.57 4.96
CA LEU A 44 5.30 10.24 5.60
C LEU A 44 4.52 9.18 4.81
N GLU A 45 4.47 9.29 3.48
CA GLU A 45 3.86 8.30 2.61
C GLU A 45 4.51 6.92 2.82
N LEU A 46 5.85 6.85 2.84
CA LEU A 46 6.58 5.61 3.09
C LEU A 46 6.22 5.00 4.45
N ARG A 47 6.15 5.83 5.50
CA ARG A 47 5.80 5.35 6.85
C ARG A 47 4.36 4.88 6.96
N ILE A 48 3.43 5.54 6.29
CA ILE A 48 2.03 5.11 6.20
C ILE A 48 1.96 3.74 5.54
N ASP A 49 2.69 3.55 4.44
CA ASP A 49 2.69 2.29 3.72
C ASP A 49 3.37 1.16 4.54
N ASP A 50 4.45 1.45 5.26
CA ASP A 50 5.09 0.52 6.20
C ASP A 50 4.15 0.11 7.35
N GLU A 51 3.45 1.08 7.96
CA GLU A 51 2.45 0.81 9.00
C GLU A 51 1.29 0.00 8.42
N ALA A 52 0.87 0.29 7.19
CA ALA A 52 -0.18 -0.44 6.50
C ALA A 52 0.19 -1.91 6.29
N ILE A 53 1.40 -2.18 5.78
CA ILE A 53 1.94 -3.53 5.62
C ILE A 53 2.02 -4.23 6.97
N SER A 54 2.62 -3.59 7.98
CA SER A 54 2.82 -4.22 9.29
C SER A 54 1.49 -4.60 9.95
N ALA A 55 0.49 -3.72 9.88
CA ALA A 55 -0.85 -4.01 10.38
C ALA A 55 -1.57 -5.08 9.54
N ALA A 56 -1.43 -5.09 8.21
CA ALA A 56 -1.99 -6.15 7.38
C ALA A 56 -1.45 -7.53 7.77
N TRP A 57 -0.15 -7.65 8.03
CA TRP A 57 0.47 -8.88 8.52
C TRP A 57 0.00 -9.27 9.92
N ALA A 58 -0.18 -8.29 10.82
CA ALA A 58 -0.67 -8.55 12.17
C ALA A 58 -2.13 -9.03 12.16
N GLU A 59 -2.96 -8.47 11.28
CA GLU A 59 -4.35 -8.86 11.09
C GLU A 59 -4.49 -10.22 10.42
N GLN A 60 -3.69 -10.48 9.37
CA GLN A 60 -3.70 -11.76 8.66
C GLN A 60 -3.32 -12.92 9.59
N GLY A 61 -2.37 -12.71 10.50
CA GLY A 61 -1.96 -13.72 11.47
C GLY A 61 -1.54 -15.03 10.81
N ASN A 62 -2.30 -16.09 11.07
CA ASN A 62 -2.11 -17.43 10.46
C ASN A 62 -3.21 -17.78 9.45
N GLU A 63 -4.12 -16.87 9.14
CA GLU A 63 -5.17 -17.12 8.16
C GLU A 63 -4.56 -17.16 6.76
N GLU A 64 -5.15 -17.96 5.88
CA GLU A 64 -4.74 -18.02 4.48
C GLU A 64 -5.28 -16.80 3.71
N PRO A 65 -4.48 -16.18 2.84
CA PRO A 65 -4.96 -15.16 1.92
C PRO A 65 -6.10 -15.69 1.04
N THR A 66 -7.07 -14.83 0.73
CA THR A 66 -8.20 -15.22 -0.11
C THR A 66 -7.84 -15.11 -1.58
N SER A 67 -8.06 -16.17 -2.36
CA SER A 67 -7.84 -16.11 -3.81
C SER A 67 -8.74 -15.08 -4.48
N TRP A 68 -8.15 -14.17 -5.24
CA TRP A 68 -8.85 -13.17 -6.02
C TRP A 68 -9.55 -13.78 -7.23
N ARG A 69 -10.81 -13.39 -7.46
CA ARG A 69 -11.63 -13.86 -8.59
C ARG A 69 -12.10 -12.69 -9.45
N GLY A 70 -11.17 -11.89 -9.95
CA GLY A 70 -11.49 -10.80 -10.86
C GLY A 70 -11.88 -11.25 -12.28
N ASN A 71 -12.08 -10.28 -13.16
CA ASN A 71 -12.50 -10.49 -14.55
C ASN A 71 -11.44 -11.25 -15.34
N ALA A 72 -10.16 -10.89 -15.16
CA ALA A 72 -9.05 -11.58 -15.79
C ALA A 72 -8.90 -13.03 -15.32
N ALA A 73 -9.03 -13.30 -14.02
CA ALA A 73 -8.99 -14.65 -13.46
C ALA A 73 -10.12 -15.56 -14.02
N ARG A 74 -11.25 -14.97 -14.41
CA ARG A 74 -12.35 -15.68 -15.09
C ARG A 74 -12.04 -15.97 -16.57
N ALA A 75 -11.36 -15.04 -17.25
CA ALA A 75 -10.95 -15.20 -18.64
C ALA A 75 -9.78 -16.18 -18.82
N SER A 76 -8.78 -16.15 -17.95
CA SER A 76 -7.57 -16.98 -18.02
C SER A 76 -7.84 -18.48 -17.85
N ARG A 77 -8.89 -18.86 -17.09
CA ARG A 77 -9.31 -20.27 -16.98
C ARG A 77 -9.70 -20.90 -18.32
N ARG A 78 -10.09 -20.10 -19.32
CA ARG A 78 -10.52 -20.57 -20.65
C ARG A 78 -9.40 -20.59 -21.70
N GLY A 79 -8.26 -19.97 -21.42
CA GLY A 79 -7.12 -19.90 -22.34
C GLY A 79 -5.82 -19.82 -21.57
N ARG A 80 -5.31 -20.96 -21.07
CA ARG A 80 -4.03 -20.99 -20.36
C ARG A 80 -2.87 -20.74 -21.33
N GLY A 81 -2.43 -19.48 -21.41
CA GLY A 81 -1.02 -19.15 -21.60
C GLY A 81 -0.23 -19.48 -20.32
N ARG A 82 1.06 -19.78 -20.44
CA ARG A 82 1.89 -20.36 -19.37
C ARG A 82 2.29 -19.39 -18.25
N ASP A 83 2.01 -18.09 -18.41
CA ASP A 83 2.66 -17.02 -17.62
C ASP A 83 1.70 -16.19 -16.76
N VAL A 84 0.42 -16.58 -16.66
CA VAL A 84 -0.54 -15.89 -15.79
C VAL A 84 -0.32 -16.29 -14.33
N ARG A 85 -0.16 -15.30 -13.44
CA ARG A 85 0.03 -15.49 -12.01
C ARG A 85 -1.30 -15.53 -11.25
N ASP A 86 -1.32 -16.29 -10.17
CA ASP A 86 -2.41 -16.29 -9.21
C ASP A 86 -2.36 -15.02 -8.37
N ILE A 87 -3.52 -14.47 -8.03
CA ILE A 87 -3.63 -13.31 -7.16
C ILE A 87 -4.35 -13.72 -5.89
N GLU A 88 -3.83 -13.25 -4.76
CA GLU A 88 -4.40 -13.42 -3.44
C GLU A 88 -4.55 -12.07 -2.75
N LEU A 89 -5.58 -11.93 -1.91
CA LEU A 89 -5.81 -10.76 -1.09
C LEU A 89 -5.68 -11.13 0.39
N PHE A 90 -4.94 -10.32 1.14
CA PHE A 90 -5.06 -10.33 2.59
C PHE A 90 -6.43 -9.82 3.02
N ALA A 91 -6.87 -10.23 4.22
CA ALA A 91 -8.14 -9.80 4.80
C ALA A 91 -8.26 -8.27 4.87
N ARG A 92 -7.13 -7.58 5.13
CA ARG A 92 -7.07 -6.12 5.08
C ARG A 92 -7.35 -5.58 3.68
N ALA A 93 -6.61 -6.02 2.67
CA ALA A 93 -6.79 -5.56 1.30
C ALA A 93 -8.22 -5.78 0.80
N ALA A 94 -8.86 -6.90 1.16
CA ALA A 94 -10.26 -7.15 0.83
C ALA A 94 -11.19 -6.09 1.44
N ARG A 95 -11.01 -5.77 2.73
CA ARG A 95 -11.78 -4.71 3.41
C ARG A 95 -11.51 -3.32 2.83
N ASP A 96 -10.25 -3.02 2.53
CA ASP A 96 -9.86 -1.74 1.93
C ASP A 96 -10.55 -1.57 0.56
N LEU A 97 -10.62 -2.63 -0.24
CA LEU A 97 -11.31 -2.67 -1.54
C LEU A 97 -12.83 -2.52 -1.39
N GLU A 98 -13.43 -3.19 -0.42
CA GLU A 98 -14.87 -3.10 -0.11
C GLU A 98 -15.28 -1.70 0.38
N ALA A 99 -14.38 -1.00 1.07
CA ALA A 99 -14.62 0.36 1.54
C ALA A 99 -14.58 1.42 0.43
N LEU A 100 -14.12 1.07 -0.77
CA LEU A 100 -14.07 1.98 -1.92
C LEU A 100 -15.47 2.25 -2.48
N GLU A 101 -15.64 3.44 -3.04
CA GLU A 101 -16.80 3.75 -3.89
C GLU A 101 -16.79 2.87 -5.15
N ALA A 102 -17.97 2.63 -5.74
CA ALA A 102 -18.12 1.66 -6.82
C ALA A 102 -17.17 1.90 -8.01
N ALA A 103 -17.02 3.16 -8.43
CA ALA A 103 -16.12 3.52 -9.54
C ALA A 103 -14.65 3.28 -9.19
N GLU A 104 -14.20 3.72 -8.01
CA GLU A 104 -12.82 3.49 -7.55
C GLU A 104 -12.52 1.99 -7.35
N ARG A 105 -13.51 1.24 -6.85
CA ARG A 105 -13.40 -0.21 -6.68
C ARG A 105 -13.20 -0.91 -8.01
N GLU A 106 -13.92 -0.49 -9.04
CA GLU A 106 -13.77 -1.03 -10.39
C GLU A 106 -12.37 -0.76 -10.95
N GLU A 107 -11.89 0.48 -10.84
CA GLU A 107 -10.52 0.85 -11.25
C GLU A 107 -9.45 0.02 -10.54
N VAL A 108 -9.52 -0.05 -9.20
CA VAL A 108 -8.55 -0.84 -8.41
C VAL A 108 -8.65 -2.33 -8.74
N SER A 109 -9.86 -2.85 -8.99
CA SER A 109 -10.04 -4.26 -9.36
C SER A 109 -9.41 -4.60 -10.71
N LEU A 110 -9.47 -3.68 -11.68
CA LEU A 110 -8.82 -3.83 -12.98
C LEU A 110 -7.29 -3.82 -12.85
N GLU A 111 -6.76 -2.96 -12.00
CA GLU A 111 -5.32 -2.91 -11.70
C GLU A 111 -4.83 -4.16 -10.98
N ILE A 112 -5.59 -4.67 -10.01
CA ILE A 112 -5.31 -5.96 -9.37
C ILE A 112 -5.27 -7.06 -10.44
N ASP A 113 -6.27 -7.13 -11.33
CA ASP A 113 -6.32 -8.10 -12.43
C ASP A 113 -5.10 -8.00 -13.36
N ALA A 114 -4.60 -6.78 -13.63
CA ALA A 114 -3.43 -6.57 -14.49
C ALA A 114 -2.15 -7.17 -13.90
N LEU A 115 -2.02 -7.20 -12.57
CA LEU A 115 -0.86 -7.79 -11.89
C LEU A 115 -0.68 -9.28 -12.17
N ALA A 116 -1.74 -9.99 -12.59
CA ALA A 116 -1.61 -11.39 -12.99
C ALA A 116 -0.73 -11.56 -14.24
N PHE A 117 -0.65 -10.55 -15.10
CA PHE A 117 0.08 -10.59 -16.38
C PHE A 117 1.39 -9.82 -16.33
N ASP A 118 1.36 -8.64 -15.69
CA ASP A 118 2.54 -7.82 -15.44
C ASP A 118 2.61 -7.52 -13.95
N PRO A 119 3.32 -8.36 -13.16
CA PRO A 119 3.41 -8.19 -11.70
C PRO A 119 4.31 -7.01 -11.29
N VAL A 120 5.06 -6.42 -12.22
CA VAL A 120 5.95 -5.28 -11.94
C VAL A 120 5.77 -4.24 -13.04
N PRO A 121 4.57 -3.61 -13.12
CA PRO A 121 4.32 -2.60 -14.13
C PRO A 121 5.25 -1.39 -13.94
N ARG A 122 5.34 -0.55 -14.99
CA ARG A 122 6.18 0.65 -14.95
C ARG A 122 5.74 1.58 -13.82
N GLY A 123 6.71 2.11 -13.08
CA GLY A 123 6.46 3.05 -11.98
C GLY A 123 6.27 2.39 -10.61
N VAL A 124 6.33 1.06 -10.54
CA VAL A 124 6.35 0.36 -9.26
C VAL A 124 7.60 0.68 -8.46
N MET A 125 7.42 0.98 -7.18
CA MET A 125 8.50 1.24 -6.23
C MET A 125 8.68 0.04 -5.31
N ALA A 126 9.93 -0.36 -5.09
CA ALA A 126 10.27 -1.35 -4.07
C ALA A 126 10.35 -0.68 -2.69
N LEU A 127 9.58 -1.19 -1.75
CA LEU A 127 9.61 -0.73 -0.36
C LEU A 127 10.74 -1.45 0.37
N HIS A 128 11.71 -0.68 0.86
CA HIS A 128 12.88 -1.21 1.57
C HIS A 128 12.67 -1.09 3.08
N GLY A 129 12.54 -2.22 3.77
CA GLY A 129 12.39 -2.31 5.22
C GLY A 129 12.70 -3.71 5.74
N ARG A 130 12.67 -3.92 7.07
CA ARG A 130 13.00 -5.21 7.75
C ARG A 130 12.14 -6.42 7.31
N LYS A 131 11.15 -6.24 6.43
CA LYS A 131 10.28 -7.27 5.87
C LYS A 131 10.25 -7.19 4.33
N ASP A 132 11.32 -7.68 3.73
CA ASP A 132 11.56 -8.14 2.36
C ASP A 132 10.42 -8.07 1.33
N GLY A 133 10.68 -7.33 0.24
CA GLY A 133 10.16 -7.62 -1.11
C GLY A 133 8.75 -7.10 -1.42
N HIS A 134 8.25 -6.14 -0.64
CA HIS A 134 6.98 -5.49 -0.94
C HIS A 134 7.16 -4.43 -2.04
N LEU A 135 6.15 -4.32 -2.89
CA LEU A 135 6.07 -3.43 -4.02
C LEU A 135 4.88 -2.49 -3.82
N GLN A 136 5.04 -1.27 -4.29
CA GLN A 136 4.02 -0.24 -4.31
C GLN A 136 3.71 0.13 -5.76
N ASN A 137 2.45 -0.01 -6.16
CA ASN A 137 1.94 0.53 -7.42
C ASN A 137 1.03 1.74 -7.12
N ARG A 138 1.28 2.90 -7.75
CA ARG A 138 0.46 4.11 -7.56
C ARG A 138 -0.59 4.21 -8.66
N MET A 139 -1.85 4.36 -8.25
CA MET A 139 -3.03 4.39 -9.13
C MET A 139 -3.83 5.66 -8.77
N GLY A 140 -3.49 6.78 -9.43
CA GLY A 140 -4.05 8.08 -9.09
C GLY A 140 -3.72 8.50 -7.64
N MET A 141 -4.76 8.64 -6.82
CA MET A 141 -4.63 8.97 -5.40
C MET A 141 -4.40 7.74 -4.51
N ARG A 142 -4.54 6.52 -5.04
CA ARG A 142 -4.41 5.29 -4.29
C ARG A 142 -3.03 4.66 -4.49
N ARG A 143 -2.62 3.82 -3.54
CA ARG A 143 -1.44 2.98 -3.65
C ARG A 143 -1.83 1.53 -3.33
N LEU A 144 -1.42 0.62 -4.19
CA LEU A 144 -1.56 -0.82 -4.01
C LEU A 144 -0.26 -1.36 -3.42
N LEU A 145 -0.33 -1.96 -2.24
CA LEU A 145 0.81 -2.57 -1.57
C LEU A 145 0.70 -4.08 -1.74
N TYR A 146 1.69 -4.69 -2.36
CA TYR A 146 1.65 -6.12 -2.69
C TYR A 146 3.03 -6.75 -2.64
N LYS A 147 3.06 -8.09 -2.68
CA LYS A 147 4.28 -8.87 -2.72
C LYS A 147 4.19 -9.89 -3.84
N VAL A 148 5.32 -10.15 -4.49
CA VAL A 148 5.42 -11.13 -5.57
C VAL A 148 6.28 -12.30 -5.11
N GLN A 149 5.71 -13.51 -5.11
CA GLN A 149 6.39 -14.74 -4.70
C GLN A 149 6.14 -15.85 -5.73
N GLY A 150 7.13 -16.07 -6.60
CA GLY A 150 6.99 -17.06 -7.69
C GLY A 150 5.79 -16.71 -8.58
N MET A 151 4.84 -17.63 -8.67
CA MET A 151 3.62 -17.49 -9.48
C MET A 151 2.45 -16.83 -8.74
N VAL A 152 2.66 -16.31 -7.53
CA VAL A 152 1.61 -15.69 -6.73
C VAL A 152 1.92 -14.21 -6.51
N VAL A 153 0.90 -13.38 -6.68
CA VAL A 153 0.89 -11.96 -6.30
C VAL A 153 -0.07 -11.80 -5.13
N THR A 154 0.45 -11.41 -3.97
CA THR A 154 -0.35 -11.23 -2.76
C THR A 154 -0.52 -9.74 -2.50
N VAL A 155 -1.74 -9.24 -2.64
CA VAL A 155 -2.10 -7.86 -2.29
C VAL A 155 -2.30 -7.78 -0.78
N VAL A 156 -1.57 -6.87 -0.15
CA VAL A 156 -1.46 -6.74 1.31
C VAL A 156 -2.38 -5.64 1.82
N ALA A 157 -2.42 -4.48 1.16
CA ALA A 157 -3.28 -3.35 1.53
C ALA A 157 -3.52 -2.40 0.34
N ILE A 158 -4.57 -1.58 0.44
CA ILE A 158 -4.84 -0.47 -0.48
C ILE A 158 -4.88 0.83 0.33
N THR A 159 -3.95 1.74 0.08
CA THR A 159 -3.82 3.02 0.81
C THR A 159 -4.19 4.22 -0.07
N GLY A 160 -4.48 5.36 0.57
CA GLY A 160 -4.72 6.68 -0.04
C GLY A 160 -3.72 7.69 0.51
#